data_AF-A0A161LL71-F1
#
_entry.id   AF-A0A161LL71-F1
#
_cell.length_a   1.000
_cell.length_b   1.000
_cell.length_c   1.000
_cell.angle_alpha   90.00
_cell.angle_beta   90.00
_cell.angle_gamma   90.00
#
_symmetry.space_group_name_H-M   'P 1'
#
loop_
_entity.id
_entity.type
_entity.pdbx_description
1 polymer ?
#
loop_
_entity_poly.entity_id
_entity_poly.type
_entity_poly.pdbx_seq_one_letter_code
_entity_poly.pdbx_strand_id
1 'polypeptide(L)'
;MLLAYAAGWLPWFYYALADNRTMFMFYAIPMVPFMILALVLAAGLVIGPARAPLNRRALGAALTGTFALLALANLWWLYPVLTGEVIPYEDWSSRMLTGDWIKPG
;
A
#
# COMPACT_ATOMS: atom_id res chain seq x y z
N MET A 1 -8.61 14.52 3.58
CA MET A 1 -7.59 13.61 3.00
C MET A 1 -8.23 12.48 2.20
N LEU A 2 -9.19 11.73 2.76
CA LEU A 2 -9.95 10.73 1.99
C LEU A 2 -10.64 11.33 0.75
N LEU A 3 -11.16 12.56 0.84
CA LEU A 3 -11.73 13.28 -0.32
C LEU A 3 -10.68 13.64 -1.39
N ALA A 4 -9.43 13.91 -1.01
CA ALA A 4 -8.36 14.21 -1.98
C ALA A 4 -7.89 12.93 -2.68
N TYR A 5 -7.81 11.82 -1.94
CA TYR A 5 -7.58 10.49 -2.51
C TYR A 5 -8.72 10.08 -3.46
N ALA A 6 -9.98 10.26 -3.03
CA ALA A 6 -11.15 10.00 -3.86
C ALA A 6 -11.21 10.93 -5.09
N ALA A 7 -10.81 12.19 -4.97
CA ALA A 7 -10.74 13.12 -6.10
C ALA A 7 -9.63 12.77 -7.10
N GLY A 8 -8.56 12.08 -6.67
CA GLY A 8 -7.60 11.45 -7.58
C GLY A 8 -8.18 10.22 -8.28
N TRP A 9 -8.95 9.42 -7.54
CA TRP A 9 -9.53 8.16 -8.03
C TRP A 9 -10.73 8.35 -8.97
N LEU A 10 -11.57 9.36 -8.74
CA LEU A 10 -12.81 9.61 -9.50
C LEU A 10 -12.59 9.88 -11.00
N PRO A 11 -11.63 10.74 -11.40
CA PRO A 11 -11.32 10.97 -12.81
C PRO A 11 -10.85 9.69 -13.50
N TRP A 12 -10.17 8.80 -12.77
CA TRP A 12 -9.68 7.55 -13.31
C TRP A 12 -10.83 6.61 -13.71
N PHE A 13 -11.88 6.49 -12.90
CA PHE A 13 -13.10 5.77 -13.29
C PHE A 13 -13.82 6.43 -14.47
N TYR A 14 -13.87 7.76 -14.50
CA TYR A 14 -14.48 8.48 -15.62
C TYR A 14 -13.73 8.21 -16.93
N TYR A 15 -12.40 8.38 -16.97
CA TYR A 15 -11.61 8.11 -18.17
C TYR A 15 -11.53 6.61 -18.50
N ALA A 16 -11.72 5.72 -17.53
CA ALA A 16 -11.73 4.26 -17.75
C ALA A 16 -13.06 3.80 -18.35
N LEU A 17 -14.19 4.29 -17.83
CA LEU A 17 -15.53 3.90 -18.29
C LEU A 17 -15.98 4.70 -19.53
N ALA A 18 -15.67 6.01 -19.61
CA ALA A 18 -16.16 6.88 -20.67
C ALA A 18 -15.29 6.81 -21.94
N ASP A 19 -13.96 6.80 -21.80
CA ASP A 19 -13.01 6.85 -22.93
C ASP A 19 -12.31 5.50 -23.22
N ASN A 20 -12.62 4.45 -22.43
CA ASN A 20 -12.08 3.09 -22.56
C ASN A 20 -10.54 3.05 -22.70
N ARG A 21 -9.84 4.00 -22.05
CA ARG A 21 -8.38 4.10 -22.12
C ARG A 21 -7.74 3.07 -21.20
N THR A 22 -6.79 2.30 -21.74
CA THR A 22 -5.95 1.39 -20.94
C THR A 22 -5.14 2.17 -19.92
N MET A 23 -5.39 1.92 -18.65
CA MET A 23 -4.73 2.59 -17.53
C MET A 23 -3.67 1.71 -16.93
N PHE A 24 -2.47 2.27 -16.82
CA PHE A 24 -1.34 1.62 -16.20
C PHE A 24 -1.15 2.10 -14.76
N MET A 25 -0.61 1.24 -13.91
CA MET A 25 -0.47 1.48 -12.47
C MET A 25 0.42 2.69 -12.12
N PHE A 26 1.28 3.13 -13.04
CA PHE A 26 2.12 4.32 -12.85
C PHE A 26 1.31 5.63 -12.70
N TYR A 27 0.08 5.68 -13.21
CA TYR A 27 -0.79 6.84 -13.03
C TYR A 27 -1.28 7.03 -11.58
N ALA A 28 -1.16 5.99 -10.74
CA ALA A 28 -1.56 6.06 -9.34
C ALA A 28 -0.49 6.73 -8.44
N ILE A 29 0.75 6.91 -8.93
CA ILE A 29 1.88 7.45 -8.15
C ILE A 29 1.55 8.80 -7.46
N PRO A 30 0.89 9.79 -8.11
CA PRO A 30 0.55 11.05 -7.45
C PRO A 30 -0.43 10.91 -6.27
N MET A 31 -1.20 9.81 -6.20
CA MET A 31 -2.16 9.56 -5.13
C MET A 31 -1.53 8.95 -3.88
N VAL A 32 -0.35 8.33 -4.02
CA VAL A 32 0.41 7.65 -2.95
C VAL A 32 0.64 8.53 -1.72
N PRO A 33 1.13 9.79 -1.80
CA PRO A 33 1.37 10.60 -0.61
C PRO A 33 0.09 10.87 0.19
N PHE A 34 -1.05 11.07 -0.47
CA PHE A 34 -2.34 11.28 0.20
C PHE A 34 -2.84 10.01 0.88
N MET A 35 -2.61 8.84 0.29
CA MET A 35 -2.90 7.55 0.88
C MET A 35 -2.06 7.31 2.14
N ILE A 36 -0.75 7.60 2.09
CA ILE A 36 0.14 7.50 3.25
C ILE A 36 -0.35 8.41 4.37
N LEU A 37 -0.67 9.67 4.09
CA LEU A 37 -1.20 10.59 5.10
C LEU A 37 -2.53 10.10 5.71
N ALA A 38 -3.43 9.55 4.89
CA ALA A 38 -4.67 8.97 5.38
C ALA A 38 -4.41 7.78 6.32
N LEU A 39 -3.46 6.90 5.99
CA LEU A 39 -3.05 5.77 6.84
C LEU A 39 -2.41 6.23 8.15
N VAL A 40 -1.51 7.23 8.11
CA VAL A 40 -0.87 7.79 9.30
C VAL A 40 -1.89 8.45 10.23
N LEU A 41 -2.85 9.20 9.67
CA LEU A 41 -3.92 9.80 10.46
C LEU A 41 -4.87 8.74 11.05
N ALA A 42 -5.21 7.71 10.28
CA ALA A 42 -6.01 6.58 10.76
C ALA A 42 -5.29 5.82 11.89
N ALA A 43 -3.99 5.59 11.75
CA ALA A 43 -3.16 5.00 12.79
C ALA A 43 -3.13 5.86 14.07
N GLY A 44 -3.01 7.18 13.94
CA GLY A 44 -3.12 8.11 15.07
C GLY A 44 -4.47 8.03 15.79
N LEU A 45 -5.57 7.86 15.04
CA LEU A 45 -6.91 7.62 15.61
C LEU A 45 -7.01 6.26 16.32
N VAL A 46 -6.39 5.21 15.77
CA VAL A 46 -6.36 3.86 16.37
C VAL A 46 -5.57 3.84 17.68
N ILE A 47 -4.46 4.60 17.75
CA ILE A 47 -3.68 4.77 19.00
C ILE A 47 -4.50 5.51 20.07
N GLY A 48 -5.33 6.46 19.64
CA GLY A 48 -6.26 7.17 20.51
C GLY A 48 -5.64 8.34 21.30
N PRO A 49 -6.48 9.20 21.90
CA PRO A 49 -6.05 10.43 22.58
C PRO A 49 -5.20 10.15 23.82
N ALA A 50 -4.33 11.10 24.20
CA ALA A 50 -3.39 10.95 25.31
C ALA A 50 -4.04 10.65 26.68
N ARG A 51 -5.35 10.94 26.83
CA ARG A 51 -6.15 10.66 28.04
C ARG A 51 -6.85 9.29 28.02
N ALA A 52 -6.73 8.51 26.95
CA ALA A 52 -7.30 7.18 26.87
C ALA A 52 -6.57 6.22 27.84
N PRO A 53 -7.26 5.19 28.37
CA PRO A 53 -6.65 4.21 29.27
C PRO A 53 -5.42 3.58 28.62
N LEU A 54 -4.33 3.48 29.38
CA LEU A 54 -2.99 3.09 28.91
C LEU A 54 -2.99 1.79 28.12
N ASN A 55 -3.81 0.81 28.54
CA ASN A 55 -3.96 -0.48 27.85
C ASN A 55 -4.52 -0.35 26.43
N ARG A 56 -5.49 0.53 26.19
CA ARG A 56 -6.06 0.74 24.84
C ARG A 56 -5.06 1.41 23.91
N ARG A 57 -4.28 2.36 24.45
CA ARG A 57 -3.22 3.06 23.72
C ARG A 57 -2.05 2.14 23.39
N ALA A 58 -1.65 1.28 24.33
CA ALA A 58 -0.62 0.27 24.10
C ALA A 58 -1.03 -0.72 23.01
N LEU A 59 -2.29 -1.18 23.02
CA LEU A 59 -2.81 -2.07 21.98
C LEU A 59 -2.84 -1.40 20.60
N GLY A 60 -3.34 -0.16 20.51
CA GLY A 60 -3.38 0.59 19.26
C GLY A 60 -1.98 0.90 18.70
N ALA A 61 -1.03 1.21 19.57
CA ALA A 61 0.38 1.39 19.20
C ALA A 61 1.02 0.08 18.75
N ALA A 62 0.76 -1.03 19.44
CA ALA A 62 1.26 -2.35 19.05
C ALA A 62 0.72 -2.78 17.68
N LEU A 63 -0.57 -2.56 17.41
CA LEU A 63 -1.18 -2.87 16.11
C LEU A 63 -0.57 -2.03 14.98
N THR A 64 -0.45 -0.72 15.20
CA THR A 64 0.16 0.20 14.23
C THR A 64 1.63 -0.15 13.98
N GLY A 65 2.39 -0.42 15.04
CA GLY A 65 3.79 -0.82 14.96
C GLY A 65 3.96 -2.15 14.22
N THR A 66 3.11 -3.13 14.52
CA THR A 66 3.11 -4.43 13.82
C THR A 66 2.84 -4.25 12.34
N PHE A 67 1.85 -3.43 11.96
CA PHE A 67 1.58 -3.11 10.56
C PHE A 67 2.79 -2.47 9.86
N ALA A 68 3.45 -1.50 10.50
CA ALA A 68 4.65 -0.86 9.95
C ALA A 68 5.81 -1.85 9.79
N LEU A 69 6.03 -2.74 10.76
CA LEU A 69 7.06 -3.78 10.69
C LEU A 69 6.78 -4.79 9.57
N LEU A 70 5.52 -5.19 9.39
CA LEU A 70 5.11 -6.05 8.28
C LEU A 70 5.36 -5.39 6.92
N ALA A 71 5.07 -4.08 6.80
CA ALA A 71 5.36 -3.34 5.58
C ALA A 71 6.87 -3.28 5.28
N LEU A 72 7.71 -3.08 6.30
CA LEU A 72 9.17 -3.12 6.15
C LEU A 72 9.67 -4.51 5.77
N ALA A 73 9.13 -5.57 6.38
CA ALA A 73 9.47 -6.95 6.04
C ALA A 73 9.07 -7.28 4.59
N ASN A 74 7.94 -6.77 4.12
CA ASN A 74 7.51 -6.93 2.74
C ASN A 74 8.43 -6.20 1.74
N LEU A 75 8.82 -4.96 2.05
CA LEU A 75 9.80 -4.21 1.25
C LEU A 75 11.17 -4.89 1.22
N TRP A 76 11.62 -5.44 2.34
CA TRP A 76 12.85 -6.23 2.42
C TRP A 76 12.76 -7.49 1.55
N TRP A 77 11.64 -8.22 1.63
CA TRP A 77 11.39 -9.40 0.80
C TRP A 77 11.34 -9.09 -0.70
N LEU A 78 10.79 -7.94 -1.08
CA LEU A 78 10.72 -7.49 -2.48
C LEU A 78 11.94 -6.68 -2.94
N TYR A 79 12.91 -6.41 -2.05
CA TYR A 79 14.08 -5.59 -2.33
C TYR A 79 14.78 -5.89 -3.67
N PRO A 80 15.20 -7.14 -3.97
CA PRO A 80 15.91 -7.43 -5.22
C PRO A 80 15.05 -7.20 -6.47
N VAL A 81 13.72 -7.37 -6.34
CA VAL A 81 12.77 -7.08 -7.42
C VAL A 81 12.64 -5.56 -7.63
N LEU A 82 12.63 -4.78 -6.54
CA LEU A 82 12.54 -3.33 -6.57
C LEU A 82 13.82 -2.66 -7.08
N THR A 83 14.99 -3.23 -6.77
CA THR A 83 16.30 -2.71 -7.21
C THR A 83 16.73 -3.21 -8.58
N GLY A 84 16.02 -4.17 -9.16
CA GLY A 84 16.35 -4.76 -10.46
C GLY A 84 17.61 -5.64 -10.41
N GLU A 85 17.87 -6.30 -9.29
CA GLU A 85 18.95 -7.26 -9.17
C GLU A 85 18.69 -8.49 -10.04
N VAL A 86 19.77 -9.04 -10.61
CA VAL A 86 19.70 -10.28 -11.39
C VAL A 86 19.61 -11.46 -10.41
N ILE A 87 18.39 -12.00 -10.27
CA ILE A 87 18.10 -13.16 -9.43
C ILE A 87 17.61 -14.34 -10.29
N PRO A 88 17.82 -15.60 -9.85
CA PRO A 88 17.23 -16.78 -10.49
C PRO A 88 15.70 -16.68 -10.61
N TYR A 89 15.14 -17.29 -11.66
CA TYR A 89 13.69 -17.25 -11.90
C TYR A 89 12.87 -17.86 -10.75
N GLU A 90 13.37 -18.93 -10.13
CA GLU A 90 12.74 -19.58 -8.97
C GLU A 90 12.69 -18.66 -7.75
N ASP A 91 13.77 -17.91 -7.50
CA ASP A 91 13.82 -16.91 -6.43
C ASP A 91 12.88 -15.75 -6.70
N TRP A 92 12.75 -15.34 -7.96
CA TRP A 92 11.78 -14.33 -8.35
C TRP A 92 10.34 -14.84 -8.23
N SER A 93 10.04 -16.06 -8.68
CA SER A 93 8.68 -16.62 -8.63
C SER A 93 8.22 -16.86 -7.20
N SER A 94 9.12 -17.27 -6.30
CA SER A 94 8.79 -17.45 -4.87
C SER A 94 8.39 -16.13 -4.17
N ARG A 95 8.80 -14.98 -4.72
CA ARG A 95 8.43 -13.65 -4.20
C ARG A 95 7.08 -13.17 -4.72
N MET A 96 6.58 -13.77 -5.81
CA MET A 96 5.27 -13.47 -6.40
C MET A 96 4.18 -14.21 -5.63
N LEU A 97 3.65 -13.56 -4.59
CA LEU A 97 2.68 -14.13 -3.63
C LEU A 97 1.33 -14.58 -4.25
N THR A 98 1.06 -14.26 -5.52
CA THR A 98 -0.21 -14.57 -6.20
C THR A 98 0.06 -15.26 -7.54
N GLY A 99 -0.67 -16.32 -7.89
CA GLY A 99 -0.47 -17.01 -9.18
C GLY A 99 -0.70 -16.13 -10.42
N ASP A 100 -1.45 -15.03 -10.29
CA ASP A 100 -1.86 -14.16 -11.40
C ASP A 100 -0.80 -13.12 -11.83
N TRP A 101 0.35 -13.06 -11.15
CA TRP A 101 1.44 -12.16 -11.58
C TRP A 101 1.99 -12.53 -12.96
N ILE A 102 1.81 -13.79 -13.39
CA ILE A 102 2.28 -14.32 -14.68
C ILE A 102 1.09 -14.99 -15.36
N LYS A 103 0.63 -14.45 -16.49
CA LYS A 103 -0.33 -15.17 -17.32
C LYS A 103 0.38 -16.38 -17.94
N PRO A 104 -0.11 -17.62 -17.76
CA PRO A 104 0.28 -18.71 -18.64
C PRO A 104 -0.14 -18.30 -20.07
N GLY A 105 0.81 -18.35 -21.00
CA GLY A 105 0.58 -18.01 -22.41
C GLY A 105 -0.43 -18.92 -23.08
#